data_AF-E2B580-F1
#
_entry.id   AF-E2B580-F1
#
_cell.length_a   1.000
_cell.length_b   1.000
_cell.length_c   1.000
_cell.angle_alpha   90.00
_cell.angle_beta   90.00
_cell.angle_gamma   90.00
#
_symmetry.space_group_name_H-M   'P 1'
#
loop_
_entity.id
_entity.type
_entity.pdbx_description
1 polymer ?
#
loop_
_entity_poly.entity_id
_entity_poly.type
_entity_poly.pdbx_seq_one_letter_code
_entity_poly.pdbx_strand_id
1 'polypeptide(L)' 'LNPTIPIDKQQILKLKGITEKAVDTLGIVRIYFFSTPVTFHVIDNHFPIAQQGILGSSFF' A
#
# COMPACT_ATOMS: atom_id res chain seq x y z
N LEU A 1 10.62 -2.44 4.27
CA LEU A 1 10.83 -1.25 3.41
C LEU A 1 12.07 -0.53 3.92
N ASN A 2 12.90 0.04 3.05
CA ASN A 2 13.98 0.91 3.48
C ASN A 2 13.35 2.14 4.19
N PRO A 3 13.72 2.44 5.45
CA PRO A 3 13.10 3.51 6.24
C PRO A 3 13.27 4.91 5.63
N THR A 4 14.13 5.07 4.63
CA THR A 4 14.38 6.35 3.95
C THR A 4 13.43 6.65 2.78
N ILE A 5 12.55 5.71 2.40
CA ILE A 5 11.62 5.92 1.28
C ILE A 5 10.45 6.80 1.76
N PRO A 6 10.29 8.02 1.23
CA PRO A 6 9.21 8.90 1.65
C PRO A 6 7.86 8.38 1.16
N ILE A 7 6.84 8.52 2.01
CA ILE A 7 5.44 8.27 1.64
C ILE A 7 4.87 9.56 1.06
N ASP A 8 4.37 9.51 -0.18
CA ASP A 8 3.62 10.61 -0.78
C ASP A 8 2.18 10.60 -0.23
N LYS A 9 1.91 11.55 0.67
CA LYS A 9 0.63 11.69 1.37
C LYS A 9 -0.44 12.43 0.56
N GLN A 10 -0.14 12.92 -0.63
CA GLN A 10 -1.13 13.56 -1.51
C GLN A 10 -1.99 12.52 -2.25
N GLN A 11 -1.51 11.26 -2.32
CA GLN A 11 -2.17 10.17 -3.05
C GLN A 11 -2.78 9.18 -2.07
N ILE A 12 -3.90 9.58 -1.46
CA ILE A 12 -4.66 8.75 -0.52
C ILE A 12 -5.76 8.00 -1.27
N LEU A 13 -5.83 6.69 -1.07
CA LEU A 13 -6.90 5.84 -1.57
C LEU A 13 -7.79 5.38 -0.41
N LYS A 14 -9.10 5.36 -0.64
CA LYS A 14 -10.09 4.84 0.30
C LYS A 14 -10.44 3.39 -0.03
N LEU A 15 -9.99 2.47 0.80
CA LEU A 15 -10.25 1.04 0.68
C LEU A 15 -11.63 0.69 1.24
N LYS A 16 -12.39 -0.14 0.52
CA LYS A 16 -13.72 -0.64 0.91
C LYS A 16 -13.80 -2.13 0.63
N GLY A 17 -14.58 -2.87 1.43
CA GLY A 17 -14.78 -4.32 1.27
C GLY A 17 -13.63 -5.19 1.77
N ILE A 18 -12.60 -4.58 2.34
CA ILE A 18 -11.43 -5.25 2.92
C ILE A 18 -11.56 -5.32 4.46
N THR A 19 -12.20 -4.31 5.05
CA THR A 19 -12.43 -4.14 6.48
C THR A 19 -13.90 -3.82 6.73
N GLU A 20 -14.39 -3.97 7.97
CA GLU A 20 -15.80 -3.67 8.31
C GLU A 20 -16.21 -2.23 7.97
N LYS A 21 -15.26 -1.30 8.11
CA LYS A 21 -15.41 0.12 7.73
C LYS A 21 -14.48 0.45 6.59
N ALA A 22 -14.78 1.51 5.84
CA ALA A 22 -13.82 2.04 4.87
C ALA A 22 -12.58 2.60 5.58
N VAL A 23 -11.40 2.36 5.03
CA VAL A 23 -10.11 2.80 5.61
C VAL A 23 -9.32 3.57 4.56
N ASP A 24 -8.77 4.70 4.96
CA ASP A 24 -7.88 5.50 4.12
C ASP A 24 -6.44 5.00 4.23
N THR A 25 -5.73 4.92 3.11
CA THR A 25 -4.29 4.62 3.08
C THR A 25 -3.48 5.81 3.59
N LEU A 26 -2.27 5.59 4.08
CA LEU A 26 -1.35 6.65 4.50
C LEU A 26 -0.73 7.43 3.34
N GLY A 27 -0.87 6.93 2.11
CA GLY A 27 -0.28 7.49 0.89
C GLY A 27 0.29 6.38 0.00
N ILE A 28 1.20 6.76 -0.89
CA ILE A 28 1.90 5.80 -1.75
C ILE A 28 3.41 5.81 -1.53
N VAL A 29 4.04 4.68 -1.85
CA VAL A 29 5.48 4.57 -2.07
C VAL A 29 5.74 3.97 -3.44
N ARG A 30 6.80 4.44 -4.09
CA ARG A 30 7.29 3.88 -5.37
C ARG A 30 8.60 3.17 -5.09
N ILE A 31 8.63 1.86 -5.26
CA ILE A 31 9.83 1.04 -5.00
C ILE A 31 10.07 0.09 -6.17
N TYR A 32 11.32 -0.29 -6.37
CA TYR A 32 11.64 -1.38 -7.28
C TYR A 32 11.40 -2.71 -6.58
N PHE A 33 10.53 -3.53 -7.15
CA PHE A 33 10.31 -4.92 -6.74
C PHE A 33 10.73 -5.83 -7.90
N PHE A 34 11.75 -6.66 -7.68
CA PHE A 34 12.41 -7.45 -8.74
C PHE A 34 12.73 -6.63 -10.00
N SER A 35 13.34 -5.45 -9.82
CA SER A 35 13.71 -4.51 -10.89
C SER A 35 12.53 -3.88 -11.66
N THR A 36 11.29 -4.16 -11.25
CA THR A 36 10.10 -3.52 -11.79
C THR A 36 9.69 -2.38 -10.87
N PRO A 37 9.48 -1.14 -11.37
CA PRO A 37 8.95 -0.06 -10.55
C PRO A 37 7.49 -0.35 -10.20
N VAL A 38 7.19 -0.49 -8.92
CA VAL A 38 5.85 -0.78 -8.41
C VAL A 38 5.41 0.33 -7.47
N THR A 39 4.14 0.74 -7.62
CA THR A 39 3.50 1.68 -6.69
C THR A 39 2.69 0.89 -5.68
N PHE A 40 2.97 1.10 -4.40
CA PHE A 40 2.22 0.50 -3.30
C PHE A 40 1.46 1.58 -2.53
N HIS A 41 0.23 1.27 -2.15
CA HIS A 41 -0.48 2.03 -1.12
C HIS A 41 -0.07 1.54 0.26
N VAL A 42 0.32 2.47 1.13
CA VAL A 42 0.75 2.16 2.49
C VAL A 42 -0.44 2.18 3.44
N ILE A 43 -0.55 1.18 4.30
CA ILE A 43 -1.59 1.04 5.32
C ILE A 43 -0.97 1.16 6.71
N ASP A 44 -1.80 1.51 7.70
CA ASP A 44 -1.39 1.54 9.10
C ASP A 44 -1.05 0.13 9.63
N ASN A 45 -0.17 0.05 10.63
CA ASN A 45 0.26 -1.23 11.21
C ASN A 45 -0.86 -1.99 11.94
N HIS A 46 -1.93 -1.31 12.33
CA HIS A 46 -3.11 -1.93 12.95
C HIS A 46 -4.15 -2.38 11.92
N PHE A 47 -3.81 -2.41 10.63
CA PHE A 47 -4.70 -2.90 9.60
C PHE A 47 -5.00 -4.39 9.81
N PRO A 48 -6.27 -4.83 9.76
CA PRO A 48 -6.70 -6.15 10.23
C PRO A 48 -6.36 -7.30 9.27
N ILE A 49 -5.68 -7.02 8.16
CA ILE A 49 -5.12 -8.05 7.28
C ILE A 49 -3.66 -8.26 7.65
N ALA A 50 -3.29 -9.52 7.90
CA ALA A 50 -1.91 -9.90 8.13
C ALA A 50 -1.01 -9.35 7.01
N GLN A 51 0.18 -8.84 7.35
CA GLN A 51 1.14 -8.28 6.41
C GLN A 51 1.69 -9.35 5.45
N GLN A 52 0.86 -9.77 4.50
CA GLN A 52 1.22 -10.47 3.29
C GLN A 52 0.84 -9.49 2.19
N GLY A 53 1.82 -8.76 1.66
CA GLY A 53 1.55 -7.70 0.68
C GLY A 53 0.62 -8.20 -0.42
N ILE A 54 -0.50 -7.50 -0.64
CA ILE A 54 -1.46 -7.87 -1.67
C ILE A 54 -0.95 -7.32 -3.01
N LEU A 55 -0.68 -8.21 -3.96
CA LEU A 55 -0.38 -7.82 -5.34
C LEU A 55 -1.69 -7.75 -6.13
N GLY A 56 -1.93 -6.63 -6.80
CA GLY A 56 -3.09 -6.46 -7.68
C GLY A 56 -3.03 -7.44 -8.86
N SER A 57 -4.18 -7.77 -9.44
CA SER A 57 -4.28 -8.70 -10.56
C SER A 57 -3.52 -8.27 -11.82
N SER A 58 -3.21 -6.98 -11.96
CA SER A 58 -2.41 -6.42 -13.06
C SER A 58 -0.90 -6.58 -12.90
N PHE A 59 -0.44 -7.37 -11.92
CA PHE A 59 0.98 -7.61 -11.65
C PHE A 59 1.59 -8.69 -12.56
N PHE A 60 0.78 -9.43 -13.34
CA PHE A 60 1.23 -10.45 -14.30
C PHE A 60 1.22 -9.93 -15.74
#